data_AF-A0A3C1XC36-F1
#
_entry.id   AF-A0A3C1XC36-F1
#
_cell.length_a   1.000
_cell.length_b   1.000
_cell.length_c   1.000
_cell.angle_alpha   90.00
_cell.angle_beta   90.00
_cell.angle_gamma   90.00
#
_symmetry.space_group_name_H-M   'P 1'
#
loop_
_entity.id
_entity.type
_entity.pdbx_description
1 polymer ?
#
loop_
_entity_poly.entity_id
_entity_poly.type
_entity_poly.pdbx_seq_one_letter_code
_entity_poly.pdbx_strand_id
1 'polypeptide(L)'
;MVTNKKKRILALCLSLVMVFSITCMEATSSAETMPDPDDEFAEEEEITFKDKQGLTYSTLGTAKTIYNPTSVIEVGVETKDRGKILGKIVIPATIVYPKTGKRYRVTMDEIGFYDCKKITSVVLPTTWKTIDDIAFAGCHKLSTVKNIQKVREIGFLSFSDCYSLKKLKLDQVVSIDKAAFDGCKKLSAVTIGKKCKELGEFAFNRCKKLKT
;
A
#
# COMPACT_ATOMS: atom_id res chain seq x y z
N MET A 1 -3.96 -43.14 -15.52
CA MET A 1 -3.67 -41.70 -15.35
C MET A 1 -3.64 -41.38 -13.87
N VAL A 2 -2.77 -40.44 -13.52
CA VAL A 2 -2.03 -40.29 -12.26
C VAL A 2 -2.80 -39.43 -11.22
N THR A 3 -2.74 -39.86 -9.95
CA THR A 3 -2.91 -39.17 -8.63
C THR A 3 -3.93 -38.02 -8.45
N ASN A 4 -4.94 -38.05 -7.55
CA ASN A 4 -4.98 -38.22 -6.07
C ASN A 4 -4.71 -36.91 -5.26
N LYS A 5 -5.69 -36.55 -4.38
CA LYS A 5 -5.61 -35.75 -3.13
C LYS A 5 -5.37 -34.22 -3.26
N LYS A 6 -6.05 -33.29 -2.56
CA LYS A 6 -6.59 -33.23 -1.17
C LYS A 6 -7.79 -32.24 -1.16
N LYS A 7 -8.98 -32.51 -0.58
CA LYS A 7 -9.35 -32.48 0.86
C LYS A 7 -8.85 -31.17 1.52
N ARG A 8 -9.65 -30.33 2.20
CA ARG A 8 -10.78 -30.60 3.11
C ARG A 8 -11.18 -29.29 3.85
N ILE A 9 -12.43 -29.24 4.36
CA ILE A 9 -12.88 -28.58 5.62
C ILE A 9 -13.14 -27.05 5.50
N LEU A 10 -14.29 -26.46 5.85
CA LEU A 10 -15.36 -26.81 6.79
C LEU A 10 -16.71 -26.19 6.31
N ALA A 11 -17.71 -27.04 6.06
CA ALA A 11 -19.11 -26.66 5.93
C ALA A 11 -19.86 -27.27 7.13
N LEU A 12 -20.45 -26.42 7.96
CA LEU A 12 -21.38 -26.66 9.07
C LEU A 12 -22.01 -25.27 9.32
N CYS A 13 -23.31 -25.02 9.25
CA CYS A 13 -24.47 -25.74 9.79
C CYS A 13 -25.60 -25.76 8.73
N LEU A 14 -26.23 -26.91 8.38
CA LEU A 14 -27.42 -27.51 9.03
C LEU A 14 -28.33 -26.49 9.74
N SER A 15 -29.65 -26.41 9.59
CA SER A 15 -30.69 -27.10 8.83
C SER A 15 -31.98 -26.52 9.40
N LEU A 16 -32.96 -26.12 8.59
CA LEU A 16 -34.36 -26.46 8.81
C LEU A 16 -35.18 -26.09 7.57
N VAL A 17 -35.87 -27.09 7.03
CA VAL A 17 -36.74 -27.04 5.86
C VAL A 17 -38.17 -27.27 6.33
N MET A 18 -39.08 -26.37 5.92
CA MET A 18 -40.54 -26.51 5.81
C MET A 18 -41.35 -26.69 7.11
N VAL A 19 -42.57 -26.19 7.25
CA VAL A 19 -43.73 -26.27 6.35
C VAL A 19 -44.73 -25.16 6.73
N PHE A 20 -45.46 -24.56 5.78
CA PHE A 20 -46.93 -24.57 5.79
C PHE A 20 -47.48 -24.04 4.45
N SER A 21 -48.30 -24.89 3.85
CA SER A 21 -49.01 -24.81 2.58
C SER A 21 -49.82 -23.52 2.38
N ILE A 22 -50.06 -23.13 1.12
CA ILE A 22 -51.38 -22.85 0.54
C ILE A 22 -51.23 -22.67 -0.98
N THR A 23 -52.03 -23.42 -1.73
CA THR A 23 -52.27 -23.30 -3.17
C THR A 23 -53.30 -22.20 -3.48
N CYS A 24 -53.05 -21.46 -4.57
CA CYS A 24 -53.96 -20.74 -5.50
C CYS A 24 -55.19 -19.98 -4.97
N MET A 25 -55.28 -18.66 -5.26
CA MET A 25 -56.24 -18.07 -6.24
C MET A 25 -56.14 -16.54 -6.33
N GLU A 26 -56.09 -16.08 -7.59
CA GLU A 26 -56.63 -14.84 -8.19
C GLU A 26 -56.04 -13.43 -7.92
N ALA A 27 -55.34 -12.95 -8.97
CA ALA A 27 -55.40 -11.63 -9.63
C ALA A 27 -55.70 -10.34 -8.82
N THR A 28 -54.80 -9.34 -8.93
CA THR A 28 -55.01 -8.15 -9.80
C THR A 28 -53.84 -7.13 -9.66
N SER A 29 -53.41 -6.62 -10.82
CA SER A 29 -52.97 -5.24 -11.06
C SER A 29 -51.62 -4.69 -10.54
N SER A 30 -50.88 -4.18 -11.52
CA SER A 30 -49.81 -3.17 -11.48
C SER A 30 -48.37 -3.68 -11.34
N ALA A 31 -47.65 -3.50 -12.43
CA ALA A 31 -46.24 -3.78 -12.60
C ALA A 31 -45.38 -2.87 -11.70
N GLU A 32 -44.61 -3.50 -10.82
CA GLU A 32 -43.26 -3.07 -10.52
C GLU A 32 -42.36 -4.28 -10.76
N THR A 33 -41.59 -4.25 -11.84
CA THR A 33 -40.49 -5.19 -12.06
C THR A 33 -39.54 -5.07 -10.86
N MET A 34 -39.56 -6.10 -10.00
CA MET A 34 -38.57 -6.29 -8.95
C MET A 34 -37.18 -6.35 -9.62
N PRO A 35 -36.14 -5.68 -9.07
CA PRO A 35 -34.79 -5.88 -9.57
C PRO A 35 -34.39 -7.34 -9.35
N ASP A 36 -33.89 -7.98 -10.41
CA ASP A 36 -33.35 -9.34 -10.35
C ASP A 36 -32.30 -9.44 -9.23
N PRO A 37 -32.35 -10.49 -8.37
CA PRO A 37 -31.36 -10.73 -7.32
C PRO A 37 -30.01 -11.22 -7.85
N ASP A 38 -29.88 -11.40 -9.17
CA ASP A 38 -28.62 -11.68 -9.87
C ASP A 38 -27.90 -10.36 -10.23
N ASP A 39 -27.95 -9.37 -9.32
CA ASP A 39 -27.16 -8.15 -9.41
C ASP A 39 -25.70 -8.56 -9.58
N GLU A 40 -25.17 -8.21 -10.74
CA GLU A 40 -23.87 -8.56 -11.27
C GLU A 40 -22.83 -8.25 -10.19
N PHE A 41 -22.37 -9.27 -9.46
CA PHE A 41 -21.15 -9.18 -8.68
C PHE A 41 -20.04 -8.89 -9.67
N ALA A 42 -19.81 -7.61 -9.95
CA ALA A 42 -18.73 -7.14 -10.78
C ALA A 42 -17.46 -7.67 -10.13
N GLU A 43 -16.88 -8.72 -10.72
CA GLU A 43 -15.62 -9.28 -10.29
C GLU A 43 -14.63 -8.12 -10.21
N GLU A 44 -14.14 -7.79 -9.01
CA GLU A 44 -13.14 -6.74 -8.84
C GLU A 44 -11.92 -7.14 -9.68
N GLU A 45 -11.73 -6.46 -10.82
CA GLU A 45 -10.66 -6.79 -11.75
C GLU A 45 -9.32 -6.68 -11.01
N GLU A 46 -8.68 -7.83 -10.76
CA GLU A 46 -7.35 -7.88 -10.17
C GLU A 46 -6.36 -7.29 -11.18
N ILE A 47 -5.77 -6.15 -10.83
CA ILE A 47 -4.82 -5.46 -11.71
C ILE A 47 -3.43 -5.75 -11.19
N THR A 48 -2.57 -6.23 -12.10
CA THR A 48 -1.12 -6.27 -11.88
C THR A 48 -0.42 -5.87 -13.17
N PHE A 49 0.39 -4.82 -13.15
CA PHE A 49 1.23 -4.45 -14.29
C PHE A 49 2.52 -3.74 -13.86
N LYS A 50 3.45 -3.58 -14.81
CA LYS A 50 4.72 -2.88 -14.59
C LYS A 50 4.84 -1.63 -15.45
N ASP A 51 5.42 -0.56 -14.90
CA ASP A 51 5.79 0.61 -15.71
C ASP A 51 7.15 0.41 -16.42
N LYS A 52 7.56 1.43 -17.18
CA LYS A 52 8.85 1.48 -17.88
C LYS A 52 10.06 1.51 -16.93
N GLN A 53 9.87 1.85 -15.66
CA GLN A 53 10.92 1.83 -14.65
C GLN A 53 11.07 0.44 -14.02
N GLY A 54 10.06 -0.43 -14.15
CA GLY A 54 9.99 -1.74 -13.52
C GLY A 54 9.23 -1.74 -12.18
N LEU A 55 8.57 -0.64 -11.83
CA LEU A 55 7.65 -0.58 -10.68
C LEU A 55 6.43 -1.44 -10.97
N THR A 56 6.04 -2.26 -10.00
CA THR A 56 4.84 -3.09 -10.11
C THR A 56 3.70 -2.40 -9.38
N TYR A 57 2.54 -2.34 -10.02
CA TYR A 57 1.31 -1.79 -9.45
C TYR A 57 0.32 -2.93 -9.29
N SER A 58 -0.27 -3.07 -8.11
CA SER A 58 -1.29 -4.09 -7.88
C SER A 58 -2.41 -3.66 -6.93
N THR A 59 -3.60 -4.22 -7.11
CA THR A 59 -4.73 -4.10 -6.16
C THR A 59 -4.66 -5.12 -5.02
N LEU A 60 -3.80 -6.15 -5.14
CA LEU A 60 -3.65 -7.22 -4.16
C LEU A 60 -3.01 -6.76 -2.84
N GLY A 61 -2.07 -5.80 -2.88
CA GLY A 61 -1.39 -5.27 -1.69
C GLY A 61 -2.22 -4.27 -0.89
N THR A 62 -3.23 -3.65 -1.50
CA THR A 62 -4.17 -2.71 -0.85
C THR A 62 -5.33 -3.42 -0.14
N ALA A 63 -5.39 -4.76 -0.16
CA ALA A 63 -6.50 -5.54 0.37
C ALA A 63 -6.70 -5.44 1.90
N LYS A 64 -5.83 -4.74 2.61
CA LYS A 64 -6.10 -4.33 3.99
C LYS A 64 -6.72 -2.94 4.00
N THR A 65 -8.06 -2.91 4.04
CA THR A 65 -8.92 -1.74 4.37
C THR A 65 -8.78 -0.58 3.38
N ILE A 66 -9.81 -0.15 2.68
CA ILE A 66 -10.91 0.63 3.23
C ILE A 66 -12.14 0.44 2.33
N TYR A 67 -13.30 0.12 2.92
CA TYR A 67 -14.60 0.49 2.32
C TYR A 67 -14.67 2.03 2.38
N ASN A 68 -13.99 2.70 1.45
CA ASN A 68 -13.97 4.16 1.38
C ASN A 68 -15.04 4.54 0.36
N PRO A 69 -16.12 5.23 0.73
CA PRO A 69 -17.20 5.59 -0.20
C PRO A 69 -16.78 6.62 -1.25
N THR A 70 -15.50 7.00 -1.32
CA THR A 70 -14.99 7.83 -2.42
C THR A 70 -14.65 6.94 -3.60
N SER A 71 -15.23 7.24 -4.76
CA SER A 71 -15.15 6.53 -6.03
C SER A 71 -13.75 6.43 -6.68
N VAL A 72 -12.68 6.54 -5.88
CA VAL A 72 -11.28 6.54 -6.32
C VAL A 72 -10.68 5.17 -6.05
N ILE A 73 -10.31 4.47 -7.12
CA ILE A 73 -9.68 3.15 -7.01
C ILE A 73 -8.17 3.33 -6.79
N GLU A 74 -7.64 2.61 -5.81
CA GLU A 74 -6.24 2.68 -5.40
C GLU A 74 -5.46 1.45 -5.88
N VAL A 75 -4.16 1.64 -6.12
CA VAL A 75 -3.22 0.56 -6.38
C VAL A 75 -1.96 0.76 -5.54
N GLY A 76 -1.50 -0.32 -4.92
CA GLY A 76 -0.23 -0.36 -4.22
C GLY A 76 0.92 -0.37 -5.22
N VAL A 77 2.00 0.36 -4.92
CA VAL A 77 3.25 0.31 -5.67
C VAL A 77 4.31 -0.47 -4.91
N GLU A 78 4.94 -1.43 -5.59
CA GLU A 78 5.96 -2.30 -5.01
C GLU A 78 7.03 -2.71 -6.03
N THR A 79 8.00 -3.48 -5.57
CA THR A 79 9.00 -4.14 -6.42
C THR A 79 9.08 -5.64 -6.09
N LYS A 80 8.59 -6.49 -7.00
CA LYS A 80 8.58 -7.95 -6.80
C LYS A 80 9.97 -8.60 -6.85
N ASP A 81 11.00 -7.88 -7.32
CA ASP A 81 12.36 -8.38 -7.49
C ASP A 81 13.36 -7.86 -6.43
N ARG A 82 12.86 -7.27 -5.32
CA ARG A 82 13.68 -6.54 -4.34
C ARG A 82 14.53 -5.43 -4.99
N GLY A 83 13.98 -4.77 -6.01
CA GLY A 83 14.60 -3.67 -6.71
C GLY A 83 15.93 -4.02 -7.39
N LYS A 84 16.05 -5.24 -7.94
CA LYS A 84 17.31 -5.79 -8.49
C LYS A 84 17.94 -4.91 -9.59
N ILE A 85 17.11 -4.12 -10.28
CA ILE A 85 17.51 -3.23 -11.39
C ILE A 85 17.32 -1.72 -11.09
N LEU A 86 16.78 -1.36 -9.94
CA LEU A 86 16.27 0.00 -9.71
C LEU A 86 17.35 0.92 -9.14
N GLY A 87 17.77 1.92 -9.91
CA GLY A 87 18.66 2.99 -9.45
C GLY A 87 17.86 4.17 -8.88
N LYS A 88 17.42 5.09 -9.72
CA LYS A 88 16.54 6.20 -9.33
C LYS A 88 15.12 5.86 -9.74
N ILE A 89 14.17 5.97 -8.81
CA ILE A 89 12.74 5.75 -9.09
C ILE A 89 11.93 7.03 -8.90
N VAL A 90 10.93 7.19 -9.76
CA VAL A 90 9.91 8.24 -9.67
C VAL A 90 8.56 7.57 -9.53
N ILE A 91 7.94 7.70 -8.37
CA ILE A 91 6.63 7.14 -8.11
C ILE A 91 5.59 8.19 -8.55
N PRO A 92 4.71 7.88 -9.53
CA PRO A 92 3.66 8.80 -9.95
C PRO A 92 2.53 8.83 -8.92
N ALA A 93 1.80 9.95 -8.82
CA ALA A 93 0.63 10.06 -7.94
C ALA A 93 -0.58 9.27 -8.47
N THR A 94 -0.66 9.13 -9.79
CA THR A 94 -1.74 8.45 -10.51
C THR A 94 -1.17 7.70 -11.70
N ILE A 95 -1.80 6.59 -12.03
CA ILE A 95 -1.46 5.74 -13.19
C ILE A 95 -2.72 5.46 -14.01
N VAL A 96 -2.51 5.16 -15.30
CA VAL A 96 -3.56 4.71 -16.21
C VAL A 96 -3.32 3.24 -16.50
N TYR A 97 -4.30 2.39 -16.21
CA TYR A 97 -4.19 0.97 -16.50
C TYR A 97 -4.26 0.74 -18.02
N PRO A 98 -3.26 0.11 -18.65
CA PRO A 98 -3.17 0.07 -20.12
C PRO A 98 -4.32 -0.67 -20.81
N LYS A 99 -4.98 -1.62 -20.14
CA LYS A 99 -6.05 -2.42 -20.77
C LYS A 99 -7.37 -1.66 -20.86
N THR A 100 -7.76 -0.96 -19.80
CA THR A 100 -9.08 -0.32 -19.69
C THR A 100 -9.02 1.20 -19.82
N GLY A 101 -7.83 1.81 -19.75
CA GLY A 101 -7.67 3.27 -19.70
C GLY A 101 -8.14 3.89 -18.38
N LYS A 102 -8.53 3.08 -17.39
CA LYS A 102 -9.01 3.54 -16.09
C LYS A 102 -7.86 4.14 -15.27
N ARG A 103 -8.17 5.22 -14.54
CA ARG A 103 -7.22 5.95 -13.70
C ARG A 103 -7.26 5.44 -12.26
N TYR A 104 -6.08 5.26 -11.68
CA TYR A 104 -5.91 4.82 -10.29
C TYR A 104 -5.01 5.80 -9.54
N ARG A 105 -5.32 5.98 -8.26
CA ARG A 105 -4.44 6.66 -7.32
C ARG A 105 -3.39 5.66 -6.84
N VAL A 106 -2.12 6.08 -6.83
CA VAL A 106 -1.04 5.22 -6.34
C VAL A 106 -0.90 5.42 -4.84
N THR A 107 -0.94 4.31 -4.10
CA THR A 107 -0.64 4.22 -2.67
C THR A 107 0.61 3.38 -2.45
N MET A 108 1.21 3.53 -1.27
CA MET A 108 2.31 2.65 -0.87
C MET A 108 1.73 1.28 -0.51
N ASP A 109 2.44 0.22 -0.87
CA ASP A 109 2.20 -1.12 -0.34
C ASP A 109 3.02 -1.29 0.95
N GLU A 110 2.49 -1.98 1.96
CA GLU A 110 3.05 -2.11 3.32
C GLU A 110 4.53 -2.51 3.29
N ILE A 111 4.99 -3.28 2.30
CA ILE A 111 6.42 -3.67 2.16
C ILE A 111 7.02 -3.30 0.79
N GLY A 112 6.45 -2.29 0.11
CA GLY A 112 6.62 -2.08 -1.33
C GLY A 112 8.08 -1.98 -1.81
N PHE A 113 8.99 -1.41 -1.03
CA PHE A 113 10.41 -1.28 -1.37
C PHE A 113 11.34 -1.90 -0.32
N TYR A 114 10.85 -2.85 0.47
CA TYR A 114 11.67 -3.58 1.43
C TYR A 114 12.88 -4.27 0.77
N ASP A 115 14.06 -4.17 1.40
CA ASP A 115 15.33 -4.77 0.98
C ASP A 115 15.81 -4.37 -0.43
N CYS A 116 15.34 -3.24 -0.96
CA CYS A 116 15.69 -2.75 -2.29
C CYS A 116 17.09 -2.11 -2.34
N LYS A 117 18.12 -2.96 -2.27
CA LYS A 117 19.53 -2.56 -2.09
C LYS A 117 20.14 -1.75 -3.23
N LYS A 118 19.51 -1.69 -4.40
CA LYS A 118 20.01 -0.91 -5.55
C LYS A 118 19.43 0.50 -5.63
N ILE A 119 18.27 0.76 -4.99
CA ILE A 119 17.63 2.07 -5.05
C ILE A 119 18.56 3.11 -4.44
N THR A 120 18.84 4.17 -5.18
CA THR A 120 19.74 5.27 -4.83
C THR A 120 18.99 6.56 -4.52
N SER A 121 17.82 6.73 -5.16
CA SER A 121 16.98 7.91 -5.01
C SER A 121 15.52 7.56 -5.29
N VAL A 122 14.62 8.12 -4.49
CA VAL A 122 13.17 8.02 -4.67
C VAL A 122 12.58 9.41 -4.82
N VAL A 123 11.67 9.60 -5.76
CA VAL A 123 10.80 10.77 -5.83
C VAL A 123 9.40 10.34 -5.42
N LEU A 124 8.95 10.79 -4.24
CA LEU A 124 7.62 10.49 -3.73
C LEU A 124 6.56 11.36 -4.44
N PRO A 125 5.34 10.85 -4.62
CA PRO A 125 4.21 11.67 -5.05
C PRO A 125 3.94 12.78 -4.04
N THR A 126 3.59 13.98 -4.51
CA THR A 126 3.28 15.11 -3.61
C THR A 126 1.98 14.94 -2.83
N THR A 127 1.14 13.98 -3.24
CA THR A 127 -0.13 13.61 -2.63
C THR A 127 0.03 12.69 -1.42
N TRP A 128 1.19 12.04 -1.27
CA TRP A 128 1.44 11.12 -0.16
C TRP A 128 1.61 11.87 1.15
N LYS A 129 0.86 11.43 2.17
CA LYS A 129 0.88 11.97 3.53
C LYS A 129 1.51 11.01 4.53
N THR A 130 1.54 9.73 4.21
CA THR A 130 2.06 8.68 5.08
C THR A 130 3.11 7.88 4.31
N ILE A 131 4.17 7.50 5.01
CA ILE A 131 5.09 6.45 4.57
C ILE A 131 4.86 5.28 5.52
N ASP A 132 4.38 4.18 4.96
CA ASP A 132 3.98 3.02 5.73
C ASP A 132 5.17 2.31 6.38
N ASP A 133 4.85 1.44 7.33
CA ASP A 133 5.82 0.64 8.08
C ASP A 133 6.73 -0.13 7.14
N ILE A 134 8.03 -0.20 7.42
CA ILE A 134 8.99 -1.05 6.68
C ILE A 134 9.16 -0.68 5.18
N ALA A 135 8.42 0.30 4.65
CA ALA A 135 8.30 0.57 3.21
C ALA A 135 9.64 0.68 2.45
N PHE A 136 10.67 1.28 3.04
CA PHE A 136 12.02 1.40 2.47
C PHE A 136 13.12 0.75 3.35
N ALA A 137 12.75 -0.09 4.33
CA ALA A 137 13.74 -0.71 5.20
C ALA A 137 14.71 -1.57 4.40
N GLY A 138 16.01 -1.52 4.72
CA GLY A 138 17.05 -2.26 4.00
C GLY A 138 17.44 -1.67 2.63
N CYS A 139 16.94 -0.48 2.26
CA CYS A 139 17.38 0.24 1.07
C CYS A 139 18.80 0.83 1.27
N HIS A 140 19.83 -0.02 1.37
CA HIS A 140 21.19 0.37 1.79
C HIS A 140 21.83 1.51 0.97
N LYS A 141 21.48 1.61 -0.32
CA LYS A 141 22.00 2.63 -1.24
C LYS A 141 21.13 3.88 -1.34
N LEU A 142 19.95 3.89 -0.73
CA LEU A 142 19.03 5.02 -0.80
C LEU A 142 19.68 6.22 -0.12
N SER A 143 19.96 7.24 -0.92
CA SER A 143 20.71 8.43 -0.49
C SER A 143 19.85 9.68 -0.42
N THR A 144 18.76 9.70 -1.18
CA THR A 144 17.91 10.87 -1.39
C THR A 144 16.44 10.46 -1.49
N VAL A 145 15.57 11.09 -0.72
CA VAL A 145 14.12 10.97 -0.83
C VAL A 145 13.56 12.36 -1.13
N LYS A 146 13.12 12.58 -2.37
CA LYS A 146 12.52 13.86 -2.79
C LYS A 146 11.04 13.90 -2.43
N ASN A 147 10.56 15.11 -2.14
CA ASN A 147 9.18 15.41 -1.72
C ASN A 147 8.78 14.93 -0.31
N ILE A 148 9.74 14.41 0.48
CA ILE A 148 9.49 13.94 1.85
C ILE A 148 9.00 15.06 2.79
N GLN A 149 9.28 16.33 2.48
CA GLN A 149 8.84 17.48 3.30
C GLN A 149 7.31 17.65 3.37
N LYS A 150 6.54 16.97 2.50
CA LYS A 150 5.07 16.98 2.49
C LYS A 150 4.43 15.85 3.32
N VAL A 151 5.24 14.87 3.74
CA VAL A 151 4.82 13.73 4.55
C VAL A 151 4.49 14.19 5.96
N ARG A 152 3.43 13.61 6.54
CA ARG A 152 2.91 13.86 7.88
C ARG A 152 3.25 12.71 8.84
N GLU A 153 3.22 11.48 8.38
CA GLU A 153 3.39 10.29 9.20
C GLU A 153 4.49 9.40 8.60
N ILE A 154 5.41 8.94 9.44
CA ILE A 154 6.51 8.06 9.05
C ILE A 154 6.47 6.83 9.94
N GLY A 155 6.15 5.69 9.35
CA GLY A 155 5.87 4.44 10.04
C GLY A 155 7.08 3.72 10.63
N PHE A 156 6.78 2.67 11.37
CA PHE A 156 7.72 1.81 12.07
C PHE A 156 8.77 1.24 11.12
N LEU A 157 10.05 1.39 11.45
CA LEU A 157 11.20 0.93 10.63
C LEU A 157 11.22 1.41 9.17
N SER A 158 10.38 2.35 8.76
CA SER A 158 10.15 2.72 7.35
C SER A 158 11.41 3.03 6.53
N PHE A 159 12.46 3.57 7.14
CA PHE A 159 13.78 3.81 6.54
C PHE A 159 14.92 3.14 7.30
N SER A 160 14.64 2.11 8.09
CA SER A 160 15.66 1.37 8.84
C SER A 160 16.73 0.82 7.90
N ASP A 161 18.00 0.89 8.32
CA ASP A 161 19.16 0.43 7.57
C ASP A 161 19.35 1.10 6.18
N CYS A 162 18.78 2.28 5.96
CA CYS A 162 19.10 3.14 4.80
C CYS A 162 20.50 3.80 4.95
N TYR A 163 21.55 2.98 4.89
CA TYR A 163 22.94 3.36 5.20
C TYR A 163 23.48 4.56 4.42
N SER A 164 22.91 4.84 3.25
CA SER A 164 23.37 5.92 2.38
C SER A 164 22.59 7.23 2.52
N LEU A 165 21.50 7.25 3.30
CA LEU A 165 20.62 8.41 3.45
C LEU A 165 21.39 9.54 4.12
N LYS A 166 21.39 10.74 3.52
CA LYS A 166 22.30 11.84 3.96
C LYS A 166 21.62 12.95 4.73
N LYS A 167 20.50 13.44 4.21
CA LYS A 167 19.80 14.62 4.75
C LYS A 167 18.30 14.44 4.60
N LEU A 168 17.55 14.91 5.57
CA LEU A 168 16.08 14.91 5.56
C LEU A 168 15.53 16.27 5.97
N LYS A 169 14.48 16.69 5.27
CA LYS A 169 13.70 17.88 5.60
C LYS A 169 12.26 17.46 5.79
N LEU A 170 11.83 17.36 7.04
CA LEU A 170 10.53 16.83 7.48
C LEU A 170 9.63 17.98 7.97
N ASP A 171 9.36 18.95 7.09
CA ASP A 171 8.70 20.22 7.45
C ASP A 171 7.26 20.04 7.96
N GLN A 172 6.53 19.06 7.44
CA GLN A 172 5.11 18.83 7.74
C GLN A 172 4.86 17.59 8.61
N VAL A 173 5.92 16.94 9.09
CA VAL A 173 5.80 15.72 9.89
C VAL A 173 5.07 16.02 11.21
N VAL A 174 4.19 15.12 11.59
CA VAL A 174 3.38 15.12 12.81
C VAL A 174 3.85 13.99 13.73
N SER A 175 4.14 12.81 13.17
CA SER A 175 4.67 11.66 13.90
C SER A 175 5.78 10.97 13.12
N ILE A 176 6.80 10.54 13.86
CA ILE A 176 7.87 9.64 13.39
C ILE A 176 7.86 8.46 14.33
N ASP A 177 7.60 7.26 13.83
CA ASP A 177 7.41 6.09 14.67
C ASP A 177 8.74 5.41 15.08
N LYS A 178 8.63 4.38 15.93
CA LYS A 178 9.75 3.64 16.51
C LYS A 178 10.71 3.16 15.42
N ALA A 179 11.99 3.42 15.66
CA ALA A 179 13.10 2.99 14.80
C ALA A 179 12.99 3.39 13.30
N ALA A 180 12.17 4.39 12.95
CA ALA A 180 11.91 4.79 11.56
C ALA A 180 13.19 5.04 10.73
N PHE A 181 14.24 5.61 11.33
CA PHE A 181 15.54 5.87 10.69
C PHE A 181 16.69 5.13 11.38
N ASP A 182 16.41 4.05 12.11
CA ASP A 182 17.44 3.27 12.80
C ASP A 182 18.53 2.79 11.83
N GLY A 183 19.79 2.93 12.22
CA GLY A 183 20.91 2.49 11.40
C GLY A 183 21.20 3.37 10.18
N CYS A 184 20.60 4.55 10.00
CA CYS A 184 20.94 5.49 8.93
C CYS A 184 22.34 6.12 9.11
N LYS A 185 23.39 5.33 8.89
CA LYS A 185 24.80 5.64 9.22
C LYS A 185 25.37 6.90 8.57
N LYS A 186 24.84 7.34 7.42
CA LYS A 186 25.29 8.55 6.72
C LYS A 186 24.38 9.77 6.96
N LEU A 187 23.30 9.62 7.72
CA LEU A 187 22.36 10.70 7.98
C LEU A 187 23.07 11.73 8.87
N SER A 188 23.34 12.91 8.31
CA SER A 188 24.14 13.94 8.97
C SER A 188 23.33 15.18 9.35
N ALA A 189 22.11 15.33 8.82
CA ALA A 189 21.23 16.44 9.14
C ALA A 189 19.76 16.03 8.97
N VAL A 190 18.94 16.35 9.97
CA VAL A 190 17.49 16.20 9.92
C VAL A 190 16.89 17.51 10.40
N THR A 191 16.01 18.09 9.60
CA THR A 191 15.17 19.22 10.03
C THR A 191 13.77 18.70 10.28
N ILE A 192 13.28 18.83 11.51
CA ILE A 192 11.91 18.44 11.91
C ILE A 192 11.09 19.72 12.10
N GLY A 193 9.92 19.77 11.46
CA GLY A 193 9.01 20.91 11.57
C GLY A 193 8.35 21.02 12.95
N LYS A 194 7.87 22.23 13.28
CA LYS A 194 7.19 22.52 14.57
C LYS A 194 5.89 21.74 14.81
N LYS A 195 5.38 21.06 13.78
CA LYS A 195 4.14 20.26 13.85
C LYS A 195 4.38 18.86 14.41
N CYS A 196 5.63 18.43 14.57
CA CYS A 196 5.98 17.11 15.09
C CYS A 196 5.57 17.02 16.57
N LYS A 197 4.66 16.11 16.87
CA LYS A 197 4.15 15.84 18.22
C LYS A 197 4.74 14.57 18.81
N GLU A 198 5.08 13.61 17.95
CA GLU A 198 5.48 12.27 18.36
C GLU A 198 6.80 11.89 17.70
N LEU A 199 7.75 11.47 18.55
CA LEU A 199 9.03 10.93 18.13
C LEU A 199 9.24 9.59 18.84
N GLY A 200 9.15 8.52 18.06
CA GLY A 200 9.23 7.15 18.53
C GLY A 200 10.58 6.79 19.11
N GLU A 201 10.56 5.78 19.98
CA GLU A 201 11.76 5.20 20.57
C GLU A 201 12.75 4.79 19.47
N PHE A 202 14.03 5.08 19.65
CA PHE A 202 15.07 4.73 18.68
C PHE A 202 14.87 5.28 17.26
N ALA A 203 14.00 6.26 17.02
CA ALA A 203 13.70 6.79 15.69
C ALA A 203 14.95 7.17 14.89
N PHE A 204 16.00 7.68 15.55
CA PHE A 204 17.30 7.98 14.94
C PHE A 204 18.46 7.18 15.56
N ASN A 205 18.18 5.98 16.09
CA ASN A 205 19.21 5.14 16.68
C ASN A 205 20.28 4.76 15.64
N ARG A 206 21.52 4.57 16.12
CA ARG A 206 22.69 4.24 15.28
C ARG A 206 22.94 5.20 14.09
N CYS A 207 22.36 6.40 14.10
CA CYS A 207 22.64 7.48 13.14
C CYS A 207 23.97 8.18 13.46
N LYS A 208 25.09 7.47 13.27
CA LYS A 208 26.43 7.87 13.74
C LYS A 208 26.93 9.24 13.26
N LYS A 209 26.38 9.78 12.17
CA LYS A 209 26.76 11.09 11.61
C LYS A 209 25.81 12.22 12.00
N LEU A 210 24.68 11.90 12.63
CA LEU A 210 23.71 12.89 13.04
C LEU A 210 24.29 13.60 14.26
N LYS A 211 24.66 14.87 14.07
CA LYS A 211 25.10 15.73 15.16
C LYS A 211 23.85 16.27 15.84
N THR A 212 23.78 16.08 17.15
CA THR A 212 22.81 16.70 18.05
C THR A 212 23.09 18.19 18.19
#